data_AF-A0A6V8KEU3-F1
#
_entry.id   AF-A0A6V8KEU3-F1
#
_cell.length_a   1.000
_cell.length_b   1.000
_cell.length_c   1.000
_cell.angle_alpha   90.00
_cell.angle_beta   90.00
_cell.angle_gamma   90.00
#
_symmetry.space_group_name_H-M   'P 1'
#
loop_
_entity.id
_entity.type
_entity.pdbx_description
1 polymer ?
#
loop_
_entity_poly.entity_id
_entity_poly.type
_entity_poly.pdbx_seq_one_letter_code
_entity_poly.pdbx_strand_id
1 'polypeptide(L)'
;MQQDDHDGFREFVAARMASLRNLAYVTCGDWYAAEDAVANTLAKLYPRWGRLERPDLYAQTMVFRAAIDETRRPWWRRERPAGDVLPDVAQADPAESTDERLRVRGALMTVPPRQRAVLFLRYFQG
;
A
#
# COMPACT_ATOMS: atom_id res chain seq x y z
N MET A 1 14.92 -13.16 -18.16
CA MET A 1 15.29 -12.57 -16.86
C MET A 1 16.27 -13.53 -16.22
N GLN A 2 17.39 -13.04 -15.71
CA GLN A 2 18.45 -13.91 -15.17
C GLN A 2 18.06 -14.47 -13.80
N GLN A 3 18.78 -15.47 -13.30
CA GLN A 3 18.47 -16.08 -12.00
C GLN A 3 18.65 -15.06 -10.86
N ASP A 4 19.71 -14.26 -10.91
CA ASP A 4 19.98 -13.16 -9.96
C ASP A 4 18.86 -12.11 -9.94
N ASP A 5 18.29 -11.80 -11.10
CA ASP A 5 17.14 -10.90 -11.22
C ASP A 5 15.90 -11.50 -10.50
N HIS A 6 15.71 -12.81 -10.57
CA HIS A 6 14.56 -13.48 -9.94
C HIS A 6 14.69 -13.43 -8.41
N ASP A 7 15.87 -13.76 -7.89
CA ASP A 7 16.14 -13.75 -6.45
C ASP A 7 16.07 -12.33 -5.88
N GLY A 8 16.65 -11.35 -6.58
CA GLY A 8 16.55 -9.94 -6.20
C GLY A 8 15.10 -9.43 -6.18
N PHE A 9 14.27 -9.86 -7.14
CA PHE A 9 12.84 -9.53 -7.11
C PHE A 9 12.13 -10.15 -5.91
N ARG A 10 12.42 -11.41 -5.59
CA ARG A 10 11.81 -12.10 -4.44
C ARG A 10 12.16 -11.43 -3.13
N GLU A 11 13.43 -11.08 -2.94
CA GLU A 11 13.90 -10.37 -1.75
C GLU A 11 13.22 -9.00 -1.62
N PHE A 12 13.14 -8.26 -2.72
CA PHE A 12 12.43 -6.98 -2.77
C PHE A 12 10.96 -7.12 -2.36
N VAL A 13 10.25 -8.11 -2.92
CA VAL A 13 8.85 -8.34 -2.60
C VAL A 13 8.69 -8.68 -1.13
N ALA A 14 9.51 -9.58 -0.59
CA ALA A 14 9.47 -9.94 0.82
C ALA A 14 9.69 -8.73 1.74
N ALA A 15 10.64 -7.85 1.40
CA ALA A 15 10.96 -6.67 2.20
C ALA A 15 9.91 -5.54 2.08
N ARG A 16 9.26 -5.39 0.92
CA ARG A 16 8.43 -4.19 0.61
C ARG A 16 6.92 -4.46 0.58
N MET A 17 6.49 -5.72 0.55
CA MET A 17 5.06 -6.06 0.38
C MET A 17 4.15 -5.41 1.42
N ALA A 18 4.53 -5.44 2.70
CA ALA A 18 3.74 -4.83 3.76
C ALA A 18 3.63 -3.31 3.59
N SER A 19 4.74 -2.63 3.33
CA SER A 19 4.77 -1.17 3.12
C SER A 19 3.96 -0.75 1.88
N LEU A 20 4.03 -1.52 0.79
CA LEU A 20 3.26 -1.26 -0.42
C LEU A 20 1.75 -1.48 -0.20
N ARG A 21 1.35 -2.52 0.53
CA ARG A 21 -0.07 -2.72 0.91
C ARG A 21 -0.57 -1.60 1.81
N ASN A 22 0.22 -1.17 2.79
CA ASN A 22 -0.14 -0.06 3.66
C ASN A 22 -0.31 1.24 2.86
N LEU A 23 0.61 1.54 1.93
CA LEU A 23 0.49 2.69 1.03
C LEU A 23 -0.78 2.63 0.18
N ALA A 24 -1.08 1.48 -0.42
CA ALA A 24 -2.29 1.28 -1.21
C ALA A 24 -3.53 1.49 -0.35
N TYR A 25 -3.56 0.88 0.82
CA TYR A 25 -4.66 0.92 1.77
C TYR A 25 -4.96 2.34 2.27
N VAL A 26 -3.96 3.08 2.75
CA VAL A 26 -4.18 4.48 3.17
C VAL A 26 -4.61 5.36 2.00
N THR A 27 -4.31 4.96 0.77
CA THR A 27 -4.72 5.70 -0.43
C THR A 27 -6.17 5.40 -0.79
N CYS A 28 -6.56 4.13 -0.96
CA CYS A 28 -7.92 3.75 -1.38
C CYS A 28 -8.92 3.68 -0.22
N GLY A 29 -8.49 3.20 0.95
CA GLY A 29 -9.33 2.99 2.14
C GLY A 29 -10.00 1.62 2.22
N ASP A 30 -9.60 0.68 1.37
CA ASP A 30 -10.21 -0.65 1.21
C ASP A 30 -9.12 -1.71 1.08
N TRP A 31 -9.28 -2.83 1.78
CA TRP A 31 -8.24 -3.85 1.86
C TRP A 31 -8.08 -4.66 0.58
N TYR A 32 -9.19 -5.09 -0.03
CA TYR A 32 -9.16 -5.90 -1.24
C TYR A 32 -8.61 -5.10 -2.43
N ALA A 33 -9.05 -3.86 -2.58
CA ALA A 33 -8.51 -2.93 -3.57
C ALA A 33 -7.01 -2.65 -3.36
N ALA A 34 -6.58 -2.52 -2.11
CA ALA A 34 -5.17 -2.32 -1.79
C ALA A 34 -4.34 -3.53 -2.21
N GLU A 35 -4.81 -4.73 -1.89
CA GLU A 35 -4.16 -5.98 -2.24
C GLU A 35 -4.08 -6.17 -3.76
N ASP A 36 -5.17 -5.90 -4.48
CA ASP A 36 -5.23 -5.94 -5.94
C ASP A 36 -4.30 -4.91 -6.59
N ALA A 37 -4.22 -3.69 -6.04
CA ALA A 37 -3.32 -2.65 -6.55
C ALA A 37 -1.85 -3.07 -6.43
N VAL A 38 -1.48 -3.70 -5.31
CA VAL A 38 -0.13 -4.23 -5.09
C VAL A 38 0.14 -5.42 -6.02
N ALA A 39 -0.76 -6.39 -6.09
CA ALA A 39 -0.61 -7.57 -6.92
C ALA A 39 -0.43 -7.19 -8.41
N ASN A 40 -1.29 -6.31 -8.93
CA ASN A 40 -1.20 -5.79 -10.28
C ASN A 40 0.10 -5.03 -10.54
N THR A 41 0.58 -4.28 -9.54
CA THR A 41 1.85 -3.56 -9.65
C THR A 41 3.02 -4.53 -9.75
N LEU A 42 3.10 -5.52 -8.85
CA LEU A 42 4.18 -6.51 -8.84
C LEU A 42 4.21 -7.34 -10.13
N ALA A 43 3.05 -7.75 -10.63
CA ALA A 43 2.93 -8.47 -11.90
C ALA A 43 3.46 -7.65 -13.09
N LYS A 44 3.21 -6.33 -13.10
CA LYS A 44 3.72 -5.41 -14.13
C LYS A 44 5.18 -5.00 -13.92
N LEU A 45 5.69 -5.11 -12.70
CA LEU A 45 7.07 -4.77 -12.33
C LEU A 45 8.03 -5.89 -12.74
N TYR A 46 7.63 -7.14 -12.51
CA TYR A 46 8.46 -8.33 -12.73
C TYR A 46 9.12 -8.38 -14.13
N PRO A 47 8.41 -8.18 -15.26
CA PRO A 47 9.04 -8.23 -16.59
C PRO A 47 10.08 -7.14 -16.86
N ARG A 48 10.09 -6.08 -16.05
CA ARG A 48 10.98 -4.91 -16.19
C ARG A 48 12.06 -4.87 -15.11
N TRP A 49 12.04 -5.80 -14.16
CA TRP A 49 12.85 -5.79 -12.93
C TRP A 49 14.33 -5.53 -13.18
N GLY A 50 14.99 -6.36 -13.99
CA GLY A 50 16.43 -6.28 -14.25
C GLY A 50 16.90 -5.02 -14.99
N ARG A 51 15.99 -4.08 -15.30
CA ARG A 51 16.31 -2.79 -15.94
C ARG A 51 16.04 -1.58 -15.03
N LEU A 52 15.58 -1.81 -13.79
CA LEU A 52 15.21 -0.73 -12.89
C LEU A 52 16.36 -0.41 -11.95
N GLU A 53 16.84 0.84 -12.00
CA GLU A 53 17.85 1.35 -11.05
C GLU A 53 17.25 1.60 -9.66
N ARG A 54 15.98 2.01 -9.60
CA ARG A 54 15.25 2.37 -8.38
C ARG A 54 13.89 1.65 -8.30
N PRO A 55 13.88 0.32 -8.14
CA PRO A 55 12.65 -0.48 -8.12
C PRO A 55 11.71 -0.08 -6.98
N ASP A 56 12.26 0.44 -5.89
CA ASP A 56 11.56 0.97 -4.72
C ASP A 56 10.61 2.11 -5.07
N LEU A 57 11.15 3.18 -5.64
CA LEU A 57 10.38 4.37 -6.01
C LEU A 57 9.39 4.07 -7.13
N TYR A 58 9.79 3.18 -8.05
CA TYR A 58 8.95 2.77 -9.16
C TYR A 58 7.73 1.99 -8.67
N ALA A 59 7.92 1.02 -7.77
CA ALA A 59 6.83 0.26 -7.16
C ALA A 59 5.89 1.17 -6.35
N GLN A 60 6.43 2.06 -5.51
CA GLN A 60 5.63 3.01 -4.74
C GLN A 60 4.76 3.88 -5.65
N THR A 61 5.35 4.43 -6.72
CA THR A 61 4.62 5.25 -7.69
C THR A 61 3.51 4.48 -8.39
N MET A 62 3.79 3.24 -8.81
CA MET A 62 2.82 2.39 -9.49
C MET A 62 1.66 2.01 -8.57
N VAL A 63 1.95 1.58 -7.33
CA VAL A 63 0.94 1.25 -6.32
C VAL A 63 0.07 2.46 -6.01
N PHE A 64 0.68 3.62 -5.78
CA PHE A 64 -0.08 4.85 -5.51
C PHE A 64 -1.03 5.19 -6.66
N ARG A 65 -0.58 5.11 -7.91
CA ARG A 65 -1.43 5.35 -9.09
C ARG A 65 -2.57 4.36 -9.17
N ALA A 66 -2.29 3.06 -9.01
CA ALA A 66 -3.30 2.01 -9.03
C ALA A 66 -4.35 2.20 -7.93
N ALA A 67 -3.93 2.55 -6.71
CA ALA A 67 -4.85 2.79 -5.59
C ALA A 67 -5.71 4.06 -5.81
N ILE A 68 -5.14 5.13 -6.38
CA ILE A 68 -5.91 6.34 -6.76
C ILE A 68 -6.94 6.01 -7.85
N ASP A 69 -6.56 5.21 -8.85
CA ASP A 69 -7.48 4.83 -9.93
C ASP A 69 -8.68 4.05 -9.39
N GLU A 70 -8.49 3.23 -8.35
CA GLU A 70 -9.60 2.56 -7.68
C GLU A 70 -10.59 3.55 -7.06
N THR A 71 -10.09 4.57 -6.35
CA THR A 71 -10.96 5.60 -5.72
C THR A 71 -11.78 6.42 -6.72
N ARG A 72 -11.39 6.41 -7.99
CA ARG A 72 -12.05 7.15 -9.08
C ARG A 72 -13.15 6.36 -9.76
N ARG A 73 -13.28 5.06 -9.45
CA ARG A 73 -14.29 4.22 -10.09
C ARG A 73 -15.70 4.62 -9.66
N PRO A 74 -16.69 4.64 -10.57
CA PRO A 74 -18.04 5.14 -10.28
C PRO A 74 -18.77 4.39 -9.14
N TRP A 75 -18.49 3.09 -8.97
CA TRP A 75 -19.08 2.26 -7.92
C TRP A 75 -18.40 2.41 -6.55
N TRP A 76 -17.27 3.11 -6.46
CA TRP A 76 -16.53 3.30 -5.21
C TRP A 76 -17.34 4.01 -4.11
N ARG A 77 -18.31 4.85 -4.50
CA ARG A 77 -19.22 5.49 -3.54
C ARG A 77 -20.37 4.58 -3.07
N ARG A 78 -20.62 3.47 -3.76
CA ARG A 78 -21.70 2.52 -3.45
C ARG A 78 -21.28 1.45 -2.46
N GLU A 79 -20.02 1.06 -2.47
CA GLU A 79 -19.47 0.01 -1.62
C GLU A 79 -18.46 0.63 -0.66
N ARG A 80 -18.91 0.98 0.55
CA ARG A 80 -18.01 1.19 1.68
C ARG A 80 -18.03 -0.08 2.53
N PRO A 81 -17.09 -1.01 2.37
CA PRO A 81 -16.94 -2.06 3.36
C PRO A 81 -16.52 -1.41 4.67
N ALA A 82 -17.49 -1.29 5.57
CA ALA A 82 -17.21 -1.01 6.96
C ALA A 82 -16.53 -2.25 7.54
N GLY A 83 -15.22 -2.19 7.76
CA GLY A 83 -14.62 -3.04 8.81
C GLY A 83 -13.46 -3.95 8.46
N ASP A 84 -12.71 -3.78 7.36
CA ASP A 84 -11.51 -4.60 7.21
C ASP A 84 -10.33 -4.05 8.03
N VAL A 85 -9.95 -4.84 9.02
CA VAL A 85 -8.80 -4.69 9.92
C VAL A 85 -7.58 -5.17 9.15
N LEU A 86 -6.58 -4.28 9.00
CA LEU A 86 -5.25 -4.65 8.55
C LEU A 86 -4.71 -5.74 9.50
N PRO A 87 -4.19 -6.90 9.04
CA PRO A 87 -3.48 -7.79 9.94
C PRO A 87 -2.34 -7.01 10.58
N ASP A 88 -2.43 -6.87 11.91
CA ASP A 88 -1.51 -6.14 12.76
C ASP A 88 -0.11 -6.74 12.57
N VAL A 89 0.76 -6.05 11.84
CA VAL A 89 2.17 -6.42 11.80
C VAL A 89 2.74 -5.93 13.12
N ALA A 90 2.77 -6.85 14.08
CA ALA A 90 3.04 -6.61 15.48
C ALA A 90 4.41 -5.95 15.72
N GLN A 91 4.41 -4.81 16.43
CA GLN A 91 5.36 -4.55 17.51
C GLN A 91 4.79 -3.55 18.54
N ALA A 92 4.68 -4.05 19.79
CA ALA A 92 4.43 -3.40 21.10
C ALA A 92 3.02 -2.83 21.44
N ASP A 93 2.51 -3.37 22.58
CA ASP A 93 1.35 -3.11 23.46
C ASP A 93 -0.09 -2.97 22.91
N PRO A 94 -1.11 -3.73 23.41
CA PRO A 94 -2.27 -4.09 22.59
C PRO A 94 -3.54 -3.24 22.81
N ALA A 95 -3.68 -2.49 23.89
CA ALA A 95 -4.98 -1.89 24.26
C ALA A 95 -5.08 -0.37 24.02
N GLU A 96 -4.16 0.43 24.57
CA GLU A 96 -4.14 1.89 24.32
C GLU A 96 -3.64 2.24 22.91
N SER A 97 -2.68 1.48 22.39
CA SER A 97 -2.15 1.70 21.03
C SER A 97 -3.20 1.44 19.95
N THR A 98 -4.13 0.52 20.19
CA THR A 98 -5.19 0.16 19.24
C THR A 98 -6.21 1.28 19.09
N ASP A 99 -6.63 1.91 20.19
CA ASP A 99 -7.58 3.02 20.15
C ASP A 99 -6.96 4.29 19.52
N GLU A 100 -5.69 4.57 19.82
CA GLU A 100 -4.97 5.67 19.16
C GLU A 100 -4.79 5.41 17.65
N ARG A 101 -4.42 4.18 17.26
CA ARG A 101 -4.34 3.77 15.84
C ARG A 101 -5.68 3.91 15.12
N LEU A 102 -6.78 3.51 15.76
CA LEU A 102 -8.15 3.67 15.23
C LEU A 102 -8.52 5.15 15.07
N ARG A 103 -8.18 6.00 16.04
CA ARG A 103 -8.39 7.46 15.96
C ARG A 103 -7.58 8.10 14.85
N VAL A 104 -6.29 7.77 14.75
CA VAL A 104 -5.42 8.26 13.66
C VAL A 104 -5.94 7.79 12.30
N ARG A 105 -6.41 6.54 12.18
CA ARG A 105 -7.05 6.02 10.97
C ARG A 105 -8.31 6.81 10.62
N GLY A 106 -9.19 7.05 11.58
CA GLY A 106 -10.39 7.86 11.39
C GLY A 106 -10.06 9.27 10.88
N ALA A 107 -9.08 9.92 11.50
CA ALA A 107 -8.62 11.25 11.09
C ALA A 107 -8.00 11.24 9.69
N LEU A 108 -7.14 10.26 9.38
CA LEU A 108 -6.57 10.10 8.04
C LEU A 108 -7.69 9.97 7.00
N MET A 109 -8.73 9.19 7.27
CA MET A 109 -9.84 9.00 6.30
C MET A 109 -10.62 10.28 5.97
N THR A 110 -10.55 11.33 6.81
CA THR A 110 -11.11 12.66 6.49
C THR A 110 -10.26 13.46 5.50
N VAL A 111 -9.00 13.06 5.31
CA VAL A 111 -8.06 13.70 4.40
C VAL A 111 -8.24 13.13 2.97
N PRO A 112 -8.20 13.96 1.92
CA PRO A 112 -8.21 13.51 0.53
C PRO A 112 -7.15 12.42 0.23
N PRO A 113 -7.47 11.41 -0.62
CA PRO A 113 -6.60 10.25 -0.89
C PRO A 113 -5.13 10.60 -1.21
N ARG A 114 -4.90 11.63 -2.03
CA ARG A 114 -3.54 12.06 -2.41
C ARG A 114 -2.75 12.62 -1.22
N GLN A 115 -3.41 13.34 -0.33
CA GLN A 115 -2.77 13.93 0.84
C GLN A 115 -2.47 12.87 1.91
N ARG A 116 -3.32 11.85 2.06
CA ARG A 116 -3.03 10.68 2.93
C ARG A 116 -1.75 9.97 2.51
N ALA A 117 -1.59 9.73 1.21
CA ALA A 117 -0.37 9.09 0.68
C ALA A 117 0.88 9.91 1.00
N VAL A 118 0.83 11.25 0.89
CA VAL A 118 1.95 12.13 1.26
C VAL A 118 2.31 11.99 2.74
N LEU A 119 1.32 11.96 3.63
CA LEU A 119 1.56 11.77 5.07
C LEU A 119 2.19 10.40 5.35
N PHE A 120 1.71 9.35 4.70
CA PHE A 120 2.28 8.01 4.84
C PHE A 120 3.74 7.95 4.37
N LEU A 121 4.02 8.44 3.17
CA LEU A 121 5.39 8.44 2.64
C LEU A 121 6.34 9.29 3.48
N ARG A 122 5.85 10.38 4.11
CA ARG A 122 6.67 11.27 4.94
C ARG A 122 6.93 10.74 6.34
N TYR A 123 5.95 10.09 6.97
CA TYR A 123 6.01 9.78 8.41
C TYR A 123 6.06 8.28 8.72
N PHE A 124 5.65 7.41 7.79
CA PHE A 124 5.54 5.96 8.02
C PHE A 124 6.52 5.12 7.18
N GLN A 125 7.23 5.73 6.23
CA GLN A 125 8.31 5.07 5.47
C GLN A 125 9.72 5.55 5.85
N GLY A 126 9.86 6.14 7.05
CA GLY A 126 11.16 6.55 7.61
C GLY A 126 12.06 5.38 7.97
#